data_AF-A0A957YUA6-F1
#
_entry.id   AF-A0A957YUA6-F1
#
_cell.length_a   1.000
_cell.length_b   1.000
_cell.length_c   1.000
_cell.angle_alpha   90.00
_cell.angle_beta   90.00
_cell.angle_gamma   90.00
#
_symmetry.space_group_name_H-M   'P 1'
#
loop_
_entity.id
_entity.type
_entity.pdbx_description
1 polymer ?
#
loop_
_entity_poly.entity_id
_entity_poly.type
_entity_poly.pdbx_seq_one_letter_code
_entity_poly.pdbx_strand_id
1 'polypeptide(L)'
;MVTEELLTYIFDGASHSLAPSMTTWLTASRRYTEFVTTFRDKIRKKLRTTPDPENLLDLRLELETAYLLLQERRLTVAYEPLPPRATRSPDFGVTYTTSLTFMVEVTRLRAATLIDATSQ
;
A
#
# COMPACT_ATOMS: atom_id res chain seq x y z
N MET A 1 -2.52 -10.87 -16.73
CA MET A 1 -3.09 -11.52 -15.53
C MET A 1 -4.42 -10.86 -15.26
N VAL A 2 -5.48 -11.65 -15.18
CA VAL A 2 -6.83 -11.16 -14.91
C VAL A 2 -6.93 -10.78 -13.42
N THR A 3 -7.74 -9.79 -13.07
CA THR A 3 -7.89 -9.28 -11.69
C THR A 3 -8.14 -10.39 -10.67
N GLU A 4 -8.95 -11.39 -11.03
CA GLU A 4 -9.26 -12.53 -10.17
C GLU A 4 -8.02 -13.41 -9.91
N GLU A 5 -7.24 -13.73 -10.95
CA GLU A 5 -5.98 -14.48 -10.82
C GLU A 5 -4.98 -13.75 -9.89
N LEU A 6 -4.93 -12.41 -9.97
CA LEU A 6 -4.07 -11.60 -9.12
C LEU A 6 -4.49 -11.65 -7.65
N LEU A 7 -5.79 -11.55 -7.38
CA LEU A 7 -6.34 -11.65 -6.03
C LEU A 7 -6.14 -13.05 -5.46
N THR A 8 -6.43 -14.10 -6.24
CA THR A 8 -6.18 -15.48 -5.84
C THR A 8 -4.70 -15.71 -5.51
N TYR A 9 -3.78 -15.16 -6.30
CA TYR A 9 -2.35 -15.23 -6.02
C TYR A 9 -1.96 -14.53 -4.72
N ILE A 10 -2.43 -13.29 -4.52
CA ILE A 10 -2.08 -12.45 -3.37
C ILE A 10 -2.60 -13.05 -2.06
N PHE A 11 -3.82 -13.60 -2.08
CA PHE A 11 -4.48 -14.16 -0.90
C PHE A 11 -4.33 -15.67 -0.75
N ASP A 12 -3.56 -16.32 -1.64
CA ASP A 12 -3.35 -17.78 -1.64
C ASP A 12 -4.66 -18.59 -1.69
N GLY A 13 -5.67 -18.05 -2.39
CA GLY A 13 -7.02 -18.63 -2.44
C GLY A 13 -7.82 -18.54 -1.14
N ALA A 14 -7.30 -17.91 -0.08
CA ALA A 14 -7.99 -17.76 1.19
C ALA A 14 -8.96 -16.57 1.19
N SER A 15 -10.03 -16.67 2.00
CA SER A 15 -10.90 -15.52 2.28
C SER A 15 -10.15 -14.49 3.13
N HIS A 16 -10.12 -13.23 2.68
CA HIS A 16 -9.42 -12.15 3.38
C HIS A 16 -10.26 -10.88 3.44
N SER A 17 -10.24 -10.20 4.59
CA SER A 17 -10.92 -8.91 4.82
C SER A 17 -10.49 -7.78 3.86
N LEU A 18 -9.31 -7.86 3.24
CA LEU A 18 -8.78 -6.88 2.30
C LEU A 18 -9.26 -7.13 0.87
N ALA A 19 -9.71 -8.33 0.56
CA ALA A 19 -10.08 -8.73 -0.80
C ALA A 19 -11.16 -7.82 -1.40
N PRO A 20 -12.27 -7.48 -0.71
CA PRO A 20 -13.31 -6.61 -1.30
C PRO A 20 -12.79 -5.21 -1.69
N SER A 21 -11.94 -4.62 -0.85
CA SER A 21 -11.33 -3.32 -1.13
C SER A 21 -10.36 -3.40 -2.30
N MET A 22 -9.49 -4.40 -2.34
CA MET A 22 -8.59 -4.60 -3.47
C MET A 22 -9.34 -4.89 -4.78
N THR A 23 -10.40 -5.68 -4.77
CA THR A 23 -11.25 -5.91 -5.95
C THR A 23 -11.80 -4.59 -6.49
N THR A 24 -12.30 -3.73 -5.61
CA THR A 24 -12.85 -2.41 -5.98
C THR A 24 -11.77 -1.54 -6.62
N TRP A 25 -10.61 -1.43 -5.98
CA TRP A 25 -9.50 -0.60 -6.47
C TRP A 25 -8.89 -1.10 -7.79
N LEU A 26 -8.71 -2.41 -7.93
CA LEU A 26 -8.20 -3.04 -9.17
C LEU A 26 -9.17 -2.82 -10.34
N THR A 27 -10.48 -2.95 -10.08
CA THR A 27 -11.51 -2.70 -11.10
C THR A 27 -11.55 -1.22 -11.51
N ALA A 28 -11.38 -0.30 -10.56
CA ALA A 28 -11.45 1.13 -10.79
C ALA A 28 -10.20 1.73 -11.47
N SER A 29 -9.02 1.11 -11.33
CA SER A 29 -7.77 1.70 -11.81
C SER A 29 -6.82 0.68 -12.45
N ARG A 30 -6.63 0.84 -13.78
CA ARG A 30 -5.63 0.05 -14.52
C ARG A 30 -4.22 0.27 -14.00
N ARG A 31 -3.87 1.52 -13.66
CA ARG A 31 -2.54 1.87 -13.12
C ARG A 31 -2.29 1.21 -11.77
N TYR A 32 -3.33 1.14 -10.93
CA TYR A 32 -3.25 0.38 -9.68
C TYR A 32 -3.09 -1.12 -9.94
N THR A 33 -3.78 -1.68 -10.94
CA THR A 33 -3.60 -3.08 -11.34
C THR A 33 -2.17 -3.37 -11.81
N GLU A 34 -1.57 -2.48 -12.60
CA GLU A 34 -0.16 -2.58 -13.02
C GLU A 34 0.80 -2.52 -11.81
N PHE A 35 0.54 -1.61 -10.87
CA PHE A 35 1.28 -1.49 -9.61
C PHE A 35 1.22 -2.79 -8.78
N VAL A 36 0.01 -3.27 -8.48
CA VAL A 36 -0.19 -4.49 -7.67
C VAL A 36 0.41 -5.71 -8.38
N THR A 37 0.30 -5.79 -9.71
CA THR A 37 0.95 -6.86 -10.49
C THR A 37 2.47 -6.83 -10.35
N THR A 38 3.07 -5.64 -10.41
CA THR A 38 4.52 -5.44 -10.31
C THR A 38 5.04 -5.81 -8.91
N PHE A 39 4.29 -5.48 -7.86
CA PHE A 39 4.71 -5.67 -6.47
C PHE A 39 4.01 -6.84 -5.74
N ARG A 40 3.31 -7.73 -6.46
CA ARG A 40 2.50 -8.82 -5.91
C ARG A 40 3.23 -9.69 -4.89
N ASP A 41 4.51 -9.98 -5.12
CA ASP A 41 5.30 -10.84 -4.25
C ASP A 41 5.61 -10.15 -2.91
N LYS A 42 5.87 -8.84 -2.94
CA LYS A 42 6.05 -8.02 -1.73
C LYS A 42 4.74 -7.93 -0.96
N ILE A 43 3.63 -7.67 -1.65
CA ILE A 43 2.29 -7.56 -1.03
C ILE A 43 1.89 -8.90 -0.38
N ARG A 44 2.01 -10.01 -1.12
CA ARG A 44 1.73 -11.36 -0.59
C ARG A 44 2.62 -11.68 0.61
N LYS A 45 3.90 -11.33 0.55
CA LYS A 45 4.83 -11.50 1.68
C LYS A 45 4.35 -10.72 2.91
N LYS A 46 4.01 -9.43 2.77
CA LYS A 46 3.50 -8.61 3.87
C LYS A 46 2.23 -9.22 4.47
N LEU A 47 1.26 -9.62 3.66
CA LEU A 47 0.02 -10.28 4.13
C LEU A 47 0.33 -11.53 4.97
N ARG A 48 1.27 -12.36 4.53
CA ARG A 48 1.64 -13.59 5.24
C ARG A 48 2.39 -13.32 6.55
N THR A 49 3.19 -12.27 6.62
CA THR A 49 4.00 -11.94 7.80
C THR A 49 3.29 -11.02 8.80
N THR A 50 2.07 -10.59 8.49
CA THR A 50 1.28 -9.65 9.29
C THR A 50 0.02 -10.34 9.84
N PRO A 51 0.14 -11.17 10.90
CA PRO A 51 -1.01 -11.89 11.45
C PRO A 51 -1.91 -11.02 12.35
N ASP A 52 -1.39 -9.89 12.84
CA ASP A 52 -2.12 -8.98 13.74
C ASP A 52 -3.14 -8.13 12.96
N PRO A 53 -4.43 -8.15 13.32
CA PRO A 53 -5.46 -7.29 12.74
C PRO A 53 -5.09 -5.80 12.68
N GLU A 54 -4.39 -5.26 13.67
CA GLU A 54 -3.98 -3.84 13.67
C GLU A 54 -2.95 -3.55 12.58
N ASN A 55 -2.00 -4.45 12.39
CA ASN A 55 -0.99 -4.30 11.34
C ASN A 55 -1.59 -4.56 9.95
N LEU A 56 -2.68 -5.34 9.85
CA LEU A 56 -3.46 -5.45 8.61
C LEU A 56 -4.17 -4.15 8.24
N LEU A 57 -4.60 -3.35 9.22
CA LEU A 57 -5.13 -2.00 8.97
C LEU A 57 -4.04 -1.05 8.47
N ASP A 58 -2.81 -1.21 8.94
CA ASP A 58 -1.66 -0.43 8.47
C ASP A 58 -1.35 -0.81 7.00
N LEU A 59 -1.28 -2.10 6.67
CA LEU A 59 -1.12 -2.56 5.29
C LEU A 59 -2.27 -2.12 4.37
N ARG A 60 -3.51 -2.15 4.87
CA ARG A 60 -4.67 -1.62 4.14
C ARG A 60 -4.46 -0.16 3.77
N LEU A 61 -4.02 0.65 4.73
CA LEU A 61 -3.81 2.08 4.56
C LEU A 61 -2.68 2.36 3.56
N GLU A 62 -1.59 1.58 3.58
CA GLU A 62 -0.54 1.65 2.57
C GLU A 62 -1.10 1.39 1.17
N LEU A 63 -1.86 0.28 1.00
CA LEU A 63 -2.42 -0.12 -0.29
C LEU A 63 -3.47 0.87 -0.82
N GLU A 64 -4.28 1.45 0.07
CA GLU A 64 -5.23 2.51 -0.25
C GLU A 64 -4.51 3.79 -0.67
N THR A 65 -3.43 4.15 0.02
CA THR A 65 -2.60 5.31 -0.35
C THR A 65 -2.01 5.16 -1.74
N ALA A 66 -1.48 3.97 -2.08
CA ALA A 66 -1.01 3.69 -3.44
C ALA A 66 -2.14 3.83 -4.48
N TYR A 67 -3.35 3.33 -4.17
CA TYR A 67 -4.52 3.49 -5.04
C TYR A 67 -4.88 4.96 -5.28
N LEU A 68 -4.88 5.78 -4.23
CA LEU A 68 -5.20 7.20 -4.29
C LEU A 68 -4.14 7.99 -5.07
N LEU A 69 -2.85 7.76 -4.79
CA LEU A 69 -1.74 8.39 -5.51
C LEU A 69 -1.80 8.09 -7.01
N LEU A 70 -2.16 6.86 -7.39
CA LEU A 70 -2.24 6.43 -8.78
C LEU A 70 -3.49 6.95 -9.52
N GLN A 71 -4.42 7.62 -8.85
CA GLN A 71 -5.48 8.38 -9.52
C GLN A 71 -4.94 9.63 -10.21
N GLU A 72 -3.88 10.24 -9.65
CA GLU A 72 -3.21 11.36 -10.30
C GLU A 72 -2.27 10.85 -11.39
N ARG A 73 -2.58 11.16 -12.65
CA ARG A 73 -1.86 10.66 -13.83
C ARG A 73 -0.41 11.13 -13.88
N ARG A 74 -0.09 12.28 -13.29
CA ARG A 74 1.26 12.85 -13.27
C ARG A 74 2.20 12.20 -12.25
N LEU A 75 1.68 11.38 -11.34
CA LEU A 75 2.47 10.71 -10.31
C LEU A 75 2.84 9.29 -10.72
N THR A 76 4.10 8.91 -10.57
CA THR A 76 4.55 7.51 -10.60
C THR A 76 4.88 7.05 -9.20
N VAL A 77 4.54 5.82 -8.83
CA VAL A 77 4.70 5.29 -7.47
C VAL A 77 5.58 4.05 -7.49
N ALA A 78 6.65 4.06 -6.69
CA ALA A 78 7.49 2.90 -6.40
C ALA A 78 7.25 2.43 -4.97
N TYR A 79 7.11 1.12 -4.76
CA TYR A 79 6.81 0.53 -3.46
C TYR A 79 8.05 -0.07 -2.79
N GLU A 80 8.32 0.36 -1.55
CA GLU A 80 9.55 0.12 -0.80
C GLU A 80 10.78 0.40 -1.71
N PRO A 81 11.01 1.67 -2.08
CA PRO A 81 12.00 2.04 -3.09
C PRO A 81 13.45 1.87 -2.62
N LEU A 82 13.68 1.78 -1.30
CA LEU A 82 15.01 1.63 -0.74
C LEU A 82 15.34 0.16 -0.46
N PRO A 83 16.63 -0.22 -0.52
CA PRO A 83 17.03 -1.59 -0.22
C PRO A 83 16.79 -1.95 1.27
N PRO A 84 16.61 -3.25 1.60
CA PRO A 84 16.25 -3.72 2.94
C PRO A 84 17.23 -3.39 4.08
N ARG A 85 18.39 -2.80 3.78
CA ARG A 85 19.42 -2.43 4.76
C ARG A 85 19.26 -1.01 5.35
N ALA A 86 18.27 -0.24 4.91
CA ALA A 86 17.95 1.04 5.52
C ALA A 86 17.19 0.82 6.84
N THR A 87 17.65 1.44 7.94
CA THR A 87 17.07 1.32 9.29
C THR A 87 15.61 1.78 9.37
N ARG A 88 15.20 2.66 8.44
CA ARG A 88 13.80 3.03 8.17
C ARG A 88 13.67 3.35 6.68
N SER A 89 12.82 2.60 5.98
CA SER A 89 12.53 2.84 4.56
C SER A 89 11.15 3.47 4.44
N PRO A 90 10.98 4.51 3.61
CA PRO A 90 9.64 4.99 3.27
C PRO A 90 8.84 3.88 2.59
N ASP A 91 7.52 3.92 2.75
CA ASP A 91 6.61 3.01 2.05
C ASP A 91 6.64 3.25 0.54
N PHE A 92 6.71 4.52 0.12
CA PHE A 92 6.69 4.88 -1.28
C PHE A 92 7.74 5.91 -1.67
N GLY A 93 8.24 5.77 -2.90
CA GLY A 93 8.86 6.84 -3.66
C GLY A 93 7.86 7.33 -4.71
N VAL A 94 7.54 8.62 -4.69
CA VAL A 94 6.60 9.23 -5.61
C VAL A 94 7.31 10.22 -6.49
N THR A 95 7.20 10.05 -7.81
CA THR A 95 7.78 10.96 -8.79
C THR A 95 6.66 11.75 -9.47
N TYR A 96 6.69 13.07 -9.33
CA TYR A 96 5.89 13.97 -10.16
C TYR A 96 6.62 14.20 -11.47
N THR A 97 5.98 13.77 -12.56
CA THR A 97 6.52 13.80 -13.92
C THR A 97 7.91 13.15 -14.00
N THR A 98 8.95 13.89 -14.37
CA THR A 98 10.33 13.39 -14.52
C THR A 98 11.34 14.14 -13.66
N SER A 99 10.92 15.13 -12.86
CA SER A 99 11.84 16.10 -12.27
C SER A 99 11.78 16.23 -10.76
N LEU A 100 10.74 15.72 -10.09
CA LEU A 100 10.62 15.79 -8.64
C LEU A 100 10.25 14.43 -8.07
N THR A 101 11.13 13.87 -7.24
CA THR A 101 10.86 12.66 -6.47
C THR A 101 10.85 13.00 -4.99
N PHE A 102 9.81 12.56 -4.28
CA PHE A 102 9.69 12.67 -2.83
C PHE A 102 9.31 11.33 -2.22
N MET A 103 9.59 11.17 -0.93
CA MET A 103 9.32 9.94 -0.20
C MET A 103 8.05 10.11 0.62
N VAL A 104 7.22 9.05 0.66
CA VAL A 104 5.97 9.02 1.41
C VAL A 104 6.04 7.87 2.41
N GLU A 105 5.82 8.20 3.67
CA GLU A 105 5.55 7.26 4.76
C GLU A 105 4.06 7.31 5.07
N VAL A 106 3.44 6.15 5.22
CA VAL A 106 2.04 6.01 5.61
C VAL A 106 1.97 5.65 7.09
N THR A 107 1.28 6.47 7.88
CA THR A 107 1.14 6.25 9.32
C THR A 107 -0.32 6.38 9.71
N ARG A 108 -0.88 5.33 10.28
CA ARG A 108 -2.24 5.36 10.86
C ARG A 108 -2.19 6.02 12.23
N LEU A 109 -2.96 7.09 12.42
CA LEU A 109 -3.12 7.73 13.72
C LEU A 109 -3.89 6.80 14.67
N ARG A 110 -3.35 6.60 15.88
CA ARG A 110 -4.00 5.83 16.95
C ARG A 110 -4.52 6.82 18.00
N ALA A 111 -5.78 6.66 18.41
CA ALA A 111 -6.51 7.65 19.22
C ALA A 111 -5.87 7.99 20.59
N ALA A 112 -4.85 7.27 21.04
CA ALA A 112 -4.20 7.49 22.33
C ALA A 112 -3.25 8.72 22.38
N THR A 113 -2.85 9.31 21.25
CA THR A 113 -1.83 10.37 21.23
C THR A 113 -2.39 11.80 21.09
N LEU A 114 -3.70 11.96 20.90
CA LEU A 114 -4.32 13.28 20.71
C LEU A 114 -4.76 13.96 22.02
N ILE A 115 -4.64 13.30 23.18
CA ILE A 115 -5.12 13.84 24.46
C ILE A 115 -4.03 14.64 25.21
N ASP A 116 -2.73 14.43 24.92
CA ASP A 116 -1.62 15.14 25.60
C ASP A 116 -1.21 16.46 24.94
N ALA A 117 -1.64 16.74 23.71
CA ALA A 117 -1.21 17.95 22.97
C ALA A 117 -2.08 19.20 23.22
N THR A 118 -3.05 19.14 24.14
CA THR A 118 -3.94 20.27 24.46
C THR A 118 -3.93 20.64 25.95
N SER A 119 -3.02 20.08 26.74
CA SER A 119 -2.82 20.44 28.15
C SER A 119 -1.38 20.87 28.41
N GLN A 120 -1.02 22.08 27.99
CA GLN A 120 0.03 22.88 28.62
C GLN A 120 -0.22 24.37 28.39
#